data_AF-A0A2G1YPP8-F1
#
_entry.id   AF-A0A2G1YPP8-F1
#
_cell.length_a   1.000
_cell.length_b   1.000
_cell.length_c   1.000
_cell.angle_alpha   90.00
_cell.angle_beta   90.00
_cell.angle_gamma   90.00
#
_symmetry.space_group_name_H-M   'P 1'
#
loop_
_entity.id
_entity.type
_entity.pdbx_description
1 polymer ?
#
loop_
_entity_poly.entity_id
_entity_poly.type
_entity_poly.pdbx_seq_one_letter_code
_entity_poly.pdbx_strand_id
1 'polypeptide(L)'
;MQTLAVQVQDDYVQSFMNYVNNHSENITISKDKNLEFDPYFYDRQKELHQIKSDIDNGKIQMIENDDFWDDMDNFVETLQK
;
A
#
# COMPACT_ATOMS: atom_id res chain seq x y z
N MET A 1 20.53 -15.53 19.83
CA MET A 1 20.33 -15.13 18.44
C MET A 1 20.48 -13.62 18.35
N GLN A 2 21.19 -13.12 17.35
CA GLN A 2 21.26 -11.69 17.04
C GLN A 2 20.33 -11.42 15.86
N THR A 3 19.53 -10.35 15.94
CA THR A 3 18.59 -9.95 14.88
C THR A 3 19.18 -8.78 14.10
N LEU A 4 19.10 -8.85 12.77
CA LEU A 4 19.53 -7.80 11.86
C LEU A 4 18.38 -7.45 10.90
N ALA A 5 18.18 -6.16 10.65
CA ALA A 5 17.30 -5.69 9.57
C ALA A 5 18.14 -5.49 8.29
N VAL A 6 17.66 -6.02 7.17
CA VAL A 6 18.33 -5.91 5.86
C VAL A 6 17.40 -5.19 4.90
N GLN A 7 17.89 -4.11 4.29
CA GLN A 7 17.19 -3.42 3.23
C GLN A 7 17.64 -3.98 1.88
N VAL A 8 16.69 -4.33 1.03
CA VAL A 8 16.94 -4.95 -0.28
C VAL A 8 16.21 -4.13 -1.35
N GLN A 9 16.84 -3.96 -2.52
CA GLN A 9 16.19 -3.33 -3.66
C GLN A 9 15.11 -4.24 -4.24
N ASP A 10 13.99 -3.65 -4.70
CA ASP A 10 12.81 -4.38 -5.18
C ASP A 10 13.14 -5.40 -6.28
N ASP A 11 14.01 -5.03 -7.22
CA ASP A 11 14.46 -5.89 -8.31
C ASP A 11 15.40 -7.03 -7.87
N TYR A 12 15.98 -6.93 -6.67
CA TYR A 12 16.86 -7.95 -6.09
C TYR A 12 16.15 -8.88 -5.09
N VAL A 13 14.91 -8.59 -4.68
CA VAL A 13 14.17 -9.36 -3.67
C VAL A 13 14.14 -10.86 -4.02
N GLN A 14 13.86 -11.22 -5.27
CA GLN A 14 13.78 -12.62 -5.68
C GLN A 14 15.13 -13.35 -5.55
N SER A 15 16.22 -12.70 -5.98
CA SER A 15 17.58 -13.24 -5.86
C SER A 15 17.99 -13.42 -4.41
N PHE A 16 17.64 -12.45 -3.55
CA PHE A 16 17.88 -12.54 -2.11
C PHE A 16 17.11 -13.70 -1.48
N MET A 17 15.83 -13.87 -1.81
CA MET A 17 15.02 -14.99 -1.31
C MET A 17 15.59 -16.34 -1.75
N ASN A 18 16.08 -16.45 -2.98
CA ASN A 18 16.76 -17.66 -3.46
C ASN A 18 18.03 -17.96 -2.65
N TYR A 19 18.85 -16.95 -2.35
CA TYR A 19 20.02 -17.10 -1.50
C TYR A 19 19.65 -17.60 -0.10
N VAL A 20 18.63 -17.00 0.52
CA VAL A 20 18.17 -17.38 1.86
C VAL A 20 17.67 -18.82 1.87
N ASN A 21 16.87 -19.22 0.88
CA ASN A 21 16.34 -20.59 0.78
C ASN A 21 17.47 -21.64 0.69
N ASN A 22 18.53 -21.34 -0.07
CA ASN A 22 19.69 -22.21 -0.22
C ASN A 22 20.59 -22.31 1.03
N HIS A 23 20.42 -21.40 2.00
CA HIS A 23 21.19 -21.37 3.25
C HIS A 23 20.27 -21.44 4.49
N SER A 24 19.07 -21.98 4.31
CA SER A 24 17.97 -21.99 5.29
C SER A 24 18.32 -22.66 6.63
N GLU A 25 19.31 -23.55 6.66
CA GLU A 25 19.78 -24.20 7.88
C GLU A 25 20.27 -23.21 8.96
N ASN A 26 20.75 -22.04 8.54
CA ASN A 26 21.32 -21.02 9.43
C ASN A 26 20.53 -19.69 9.42
N ILE A 27 19.46 -19.59 8.63
CA ILE A 27 18.70 -18.35 8.45
C ILE A 27 17.23 -18.58 8.82
N THR A 28 16.73 -17.81 9.78
CA THR A 28 15.32 -17.80 10.14
C THR A 28 14.62 -16.61 9.51
N ILE A 29 13.65 -16.86 8.63
CA ILE A 29 12.72 -15.82 8.15
C ILE A 29 11.56 -15.75 9.15
N SER A 30 11.48 -14.66 9.90
CA SER A 30 10.31 -14.33 10.71
C SER A 30 9.47 -13.30 9.98
N LYS A 31 8.21 -13.62 9.67
CA LYS A 31 7.24 -12.60 9.25
C LYS A 31 6.80 -11.79 10.47
N ASP A 32 6.57 -10.51 10.27
CA ASP A 32 5.88 -9.71 11.28
C ASP A 32 4.48 -10.32 11.50
N LYS A 33 4.15 -10.66 12.75
CA LYS A 33 2.83 -11.21 13.11
C LYS A 33 1.69 -10.29 12.69
N ASN A 34 1.92 -8.98 12.67
CA ASN A 34 0.91 -8.02 12.22
C ASN A 34 0.58 -8.20 10.74
N LEU A 35 1.53 -8.67 9.92
CA LEU A 35 1.32 -8.99 8.51
C LEU A 35 0.69 -10.37 8.29
N GLU A 36 0.72 -11.26 9.29
CA GLU A 36 0.02 -12.55 9.21
C GLU A 36 -1.50 -12.38 9.29
N PHE A 37 -1.97 -11.41 10.07
CA PHE A 37 -3.40 -11.11 10.22
C PHE A 37 -3.91 -10.08 9.21
N ASP A 38 -3.02 -9.49 8.42
CA ASP A 38 -3.36 -8.48 7.44
C ASP A 38 -2.78 -8.81 6.05
N PRO A 39 -3.40 -9.76 5.33
CA PRO A 39 -2.92 -10.20 4.02
C PRO A 39 -2.85 -9.08 2.98
N TYR A 40 -3.63 -8.02 3.15
CA TYR A 40 -3.75 -6.91 2.20
C TYR A 40 -2.90 -5.69 2.56
N PHE A 41 -2.03 -5.79 3.57
CA PHE A 41 -1.21 -4.67 4.02
C PHE A 41 -0.43 -4.02 2.88
N TYR A 42 0.28 -4.84 2.08
CA TYR A 42 1.10 -4.35 0.97
C TYR A 42 0.27 -3.82 -0.19
N ASP A 43 -0.90 -4.40 -0.44
CA ASP A 43 -1.83 -3.90 -1.47
C ASP A 43 -2.35 -2.51 -1.09
N ARG A 44 -2.76 -2.32 0.18
CA ARG A 44 -3.19 -1.01 0.69
C ARG A 44 -2.04 0.00 0.73
N GLN A 45 -0.83 -0.44 1.04
CA GLN A 45 0.35 0.43 0.98
C GLN A 45 0.59 0.95 -0.44
N LYS A 46 0.52 0.06 -1.44
CA LYS A 46 0.66 0.41 -2.84
C LYS A 46 -0.45 1.35 -3.31
N GLU A 47 -1.69 1.06 -2.95
CA GLU A 47 -2.85 1.91 -3.24
C GLU A 47 -2.69 3.31 -2.63
N LEU A 48 -2.26 3.39 -1.36
CA LEU A 48 -2.02 4.67 -0.69
C LEU A 48 -0.93 5.50 -1.38
N HIS A 49 0.17 4.87 -1.81
CA HIS A 49 1.21 5.56 -2.57
C HIS A 49 0.70 6.07 -3.92
N GLN A 50 -0.14 5.28 -4.60
CA GLN A 50 -0.76 5.69 -5.86
C GLN A 50 -1.70 6.89 -5.65
N ILE A 51 -2.59 6.84 -4.65
CA ILE A 51 -3.50 7.93 -4.31
C ILE A 51 -2.72 9.22 -4.02
N LYS A 52 -1.66 9.15 -3.21
CA LYS A 52 -0.80 10.32 -2.93
C LYS A 52 -0.19 10.88 -4.21
N SER A 53 0.38 10.01 -5.05
CA SER A 53 0.94 10.44 -6.33
C SER A 53 -0.10 11.07 -7.24
N ASP A 54 -1.35 10.58 -7.21
CA ASP A 54 -2.44 11.10 -8.04
C ASP A 54 -3.03 12.41 -7.50
N ILE A 55 -2.94 12.66 -6.20
CA ILE A 55 -3.19 13.99 -5.62
C ILE A 55 -2.10 14.97 -6.05
N ASP A 56 -0.83 14.58 -5.88
CA ASP A 56 0.32 15.44 -6.20
C ASP A 56 0.40 15.80 -7.69
N ASN A 57 -0.03 14.89 -8.58
CA ASN A 57 -0.06 15.13 -10.03
C ASN A 57 -1.38 15.77 -10.52
N GLY A 58 -2.32 16.06 -9.62
CA GLY A 58 -3.59 16.71 -9.92
C GLY A 58 -4.63 15.83 -10.62
N LYS A 59 -4.43 14.51 -10.74
CA LYS A 59 -5.46 13.58 -11.24
C LYS A 59 -6.60 13.39 -10.24
N ILE A 60 -6.31 13.46 -8.94
CA ILE A 60 -7.30 13.44 -7.87
C ILE A 60 -7.30 14.82 -7.24
N GLN A 61 -8.44 15.48 -7.25
CA GLN A 61 -8.63 16.76 -6.58
C GLN A 61 -9.09 16.53 -5.14
N MET A 62 -8.43 17.22 -4.20
CA MET A 62 -8.96 17.36 -2.84
C MET A 62 -10.08 18.39 -2.90
N ILE A 63 -11.30 17.98 -2.56
CA ILE A 63 -12.49 18.83 -2.54
C ILE A 63 -12.82 19.19 -1.09
N GLU A 64 -13.30 20.41 -0.87
CA GLU A 64 -13.81 20.81 0.43
C GLU A 64 -15.13 20.08 0.73
N ASN A 65 -15.45 19.95 2.02
CA ASN A 65 -16.65 19.22 2.44
C ASN A 65 -17.94 19.86 1.90
N ASP A 66 -18.02 21.19 1.90
CA ASP A 66 -19.19 21.92 1.41
C ASP A 66 -19.37 21.72 -0.10
N ASP A 67 -18.28 21.81 -0.88
CA ASP A 67 -18.29 21.54 -2.33
C ASP A 67 -18.76 20.10 -2.63
N PHE A 68 -18.36 19.13 -1.82
CA PHE A 68 -18.80 17.74 -1.97
C PHE A 68 -20.31 17.58 -1.75
N TRP A 69 -20.87 18.23 -0.73
CA TRP A 69 -22.30 18.15 -0.46
C TRP A 69 -23.13 18.90 -1.51
N ASP A 70 -22.66 20.07 -1.95
CA ASP A 70 -23.29 20.81 -3.04
C ASP A 70 -23.33 19.97 -4.33
N ASP A 71 -22.23 19.28 -4.68
CA ASP A 71 -22.18 18.38 -5.83
C ASP A 71 -23.14 17.18 -5.69
N MET A 72 -23.25 16.61 -4.48
CA MET A 72 -24.19 15.52 -4.21
C MET A 72 -25.65 15.97 -4.30
N ASP A 73 -26.00 17.13 -3.75
CA ASP A 73 -27.34 17.68 -3.82
C ASP A 73 -27.73 17.97 -5.28
N ASN A 74 -26.82 18.61 -6.04
CA ASN A 74 -26.99 18.82 -7.48
C ASN A 74 -27.24 17.50 -8.22
N PHE A 75 -26.47 16.46 -7.92
CA PHE A 75 -26.66 15.14 -8.53
C PHE A 75 -28.03 14.55 -8.19
N VAL A 76 -28.46 14.60 -6.92
CA VAL A 76 -29.77 14.09 -6.48
C VAL A 76 -30.92 14.83 -7.17
N GLU A 77 -30.83 16.15 -7.33
CA GLU A 77 -31.83 16.93 -8.07
C GLU A 77 -31.99 16.46 -9.52
N THR A 78 -30.89 16.04 -10.17
CA THR A 78 -30.97 15.49 -11.55
C THR A 78 -31.77 14.19 -11.63
N LEU A 79 -31.84 13.42 -10.55
CA LEU A 79 -32.56 12.14 -10.48
C LEU A 79 -34.06 12.30 -10.18
N GLN A 80 -34.50 13.49 -9.77
CA GLN A 80 -35.90 13.77 -9.42
C GLN A 80 -36.75 14.25 -10.62
N LYS A 81 -36.18 14.22 -11.84
CA LYS A 81 -36.86 14.51 -13.11
C LYS A 81 -37.40 13.25 -13.76
#